data_AF-A0A6J5F3G9-F1
#
_entry.id   AF-A0A6J5F3G9-F1
#
_cell.length_a   1.000
_cell.length_b   1.000
_cell.length_c   1.000
_cell.angle_alpha   90.00
_cell.angle_beta   90.00
_cell.angle_gamma   90.00
#
_symmetry.space_group_name_H-M   'P 1'
#
loop_
_entity.id
_entity.type
_entity.pdbx_description
1 polymer ?
#
loop_
_entity_poly.entity_id
_entity_poly.type
_entity_poly.pdbx_seq_one_letter_code
_entity_poly.pdbx_strand_id
1 'polypeptide(L)'
;MQTRLRAWRTILSVKERAQSRAQTELDARRQELAAQVQATAQAHGEQQTQAAQRADAQRELADLLAEPAALAPERYLRHRHHLKTCDERVQAADSALSAAVLKEQDCRSRLGAAQRQLAALDASLAACRKLYQKQLDQLAAREEALADDEAGEVAAARRHRAMAAARAQDDAAQAFEGV
;
A
#
# COMPACT_ATOMS: atom_id res chain seq x y z
N MET A 1 32.88 10.72 -0.63
CA MET A 1 32.09 9.54 -1.07
C MET A 1 31.21 8.96 0.05
N GLN A 2 31.73 8.85 1.29
CA GLN A 2 30.95 8.41 2.47
C GLN A 2 29.66 9.22 2.74
N THR A 3 29.67 10.53 2.51
CA THR A 3 28.49 11.41 2.63
C THR A 3 27.37 11.03 1.66
N ARG A 4 27.70 10.59 0.44
CA ARG A 4 26.73 10.16 -0.58
C ARG A 4 26.06 8.83 -0.19
N LEU A 5 26.82 7.87 0.36
CA LEU A 5 26.24 6.63 0.88
C LEU A 5 25.35 6.86 2.10
N ARG A 6 25.74 7.76 3.02
CA ARG A 6 24.89 8.15 4.15
C ARG A 6 23.57 8.76 3.67
N ALA A 7 23.60 9.63 2.66
CA ALA A 7 22.39 10.19 2.05
C ALA A 7 21.48 9.11 1.47
N TRP A 8 22.03 8.11 0.76
CA TRP A 8 21.25 6.98 0.26
C TRP A 8 20.63 6.12 1.35
N ARG A 9 21.35 5.83 2.44
CA ARG A 9 20.78 5.13 3.61
C ARG A 9 19.62 5.89 4.22
N THR A 10 19.75 7.21 4.35
CA THR A 10 18.65 8.07 4.83
C THR A 10 17.44 8.01 3.90
N ILE A 11 17.64 8.10 2.59
CA ILE A 11 16.56 8.00 1.59
C ILE A 11 15.84 6.65 1.70
N LEU A 12 16.59 5.54 1.81
CA LEU A 12 16.02 4.20 1.98
C LEU A 12 15.19 4.10 3.27
N SER A 13 15.74 4.55 4.40
CA SER A 13 15.01 4.58 5.68
C SER A 13 13.73 5.41 5.59
N VAL A 14 13.75 6.57 4.92
CA VAL A 14 12.55 7.40 4.75
C VAL A 14 11.50 6.68 3.91
N LYS A 15 11.91 6.00 2.84
CA LYS A 15 11.00 5.23 1.97
C LYS A 15 10.42 4.00 2.66
N GLU A 16 11.21 3.30 3.46
CA GLU A 16 10.75 2.17 4.28
C GLU A 16 9.69 2.61 5.30
N ARG A 17 9.89 3.76 5.95
CA ARG A 17 8.86 4.35 6.84
C ARG A 17 7.60 4.75 6.06
N ALA A 18 7.75 5.29 4.86
CA ALA A 18 6.60 5.65 4.02
C ALA A 18 5.80 4.40 3.58
N GLN A 19 6.48 3.32 3.20
CA GLN A 19 5.88 2.03 2.89
C GLN A 19 5.13 1.48 4.10
N SER A 20 5.75 1.47 5.28
CA SER A 20 5.11 1.02 6.53
C SER A 20 3.84 1.82 6.84
N ARG A 21 3.87 3.16 6.71
CA ARG A 21 2.67 3.99 6.89
C ARG A 21 1.59 3.69 5.86
N ALA A 22 1.96 3.49 4.60
CA ALA A 22 1.01 3.13 3.54
C ALA A 22 0.38 1.75 3.77
N GLN A 23 1.14 0.81 4.33
CA GLN A 23 0.62 -0.50 4.74
C GLN A 23 -0.41 -0.36 5.89
N THR A 24 -0.09 0.43 6.92
CA THR A 24 -1.04 0.72 8.01
C THR A 24 -2.32 1.37 7.49
N GLU A 25 -2.19 2.33 6.57
CA GLU A 25 -3.34 2.98 5.92
C GLU A 25 -4.17 1.97 5.12
N LEU A 26 -3.52 1.07 4.37
CA LEU A 26 -4.21 0.01 3.62
C LEU A 26 -5.02 -0.89 4.55
N ASP A 27 -4.45 -1.27 5.69
CA ASP A 27 -5.14 -2.12 6.67
C ASP A 27 -6.30 -1.38 7.35
N ALA A 28 -6.16 -0.08 7.64
CA ALA A 28 -7.27 0.75 8.11
C ALA A 28 -8.41 0.83 7.07
N ARG A 29 -8.09 0.99 5.77
CA ARG A 29 -9.10 1.01 4.70
C ARG A 29 -9.79 -0.34 4.51
N ARG A 30 -9.09 -1.45 4.73
CA ARG A 30 -9.71 -2.79 4.73
C ARG A 30 -10.72 -2.94 5.86
N GLN A 31 -10.37 -2.49 7.06
CA GLN A 31 -11.28 -2.50 8.21
C GLN A 31 -12.49 -1.60 8.00
N GLU A 32 -12.28 -0.39 7.46
CA GLU A 32 -13.35 0.55 7.12
C GLU A 32 -14.32 -0.07 6.09
N LEU A 33 -13.80 -0.70 5.03
CA LEU A 33 -14.64 -1.39 4.05
C LEU A 33 -15.42 -2.55 4.68
N ALA A 34 -14.79 -3.36 5.53
CA ALA A 34 -15.47 -4.47 6.21
C ALA A 34 -16.63 -3.98 7.09
N ALA A 35 -16.41 -2.92 7.86
CA ALA A 35 -17.46 -2.28 8.66
C ALA A 35 -18.58 -1.71 7.78
N GLN A 36 -18.24 -1.08 6.66
CA GLN A 36 -19.22 -0.50 5.75
C GLN A 36 -20.05 -1.58 5.04
N VAL A 37 -19.46 -2.71 4.65
CA VAL A 37 -20.19 -3.86 4.09
C VAL A 37 -21.21 -4.41 5.08
N GLN A 38 -20.85 -4.50 6.37
CA GLN A 38 -21.79 -4.90 7.42
C GLN A 38 -22.94 -3.89 7.57
N ALA A 39 -22.63 -2.59 7.54
CA ALA A 39 -23.64 -1.53 7.59
C ALA A 39 -24.60 -1.58 6.39
N THR A 40 -24.10 -1.82 5.18
CA THR A 40 -24.94 -2.00 3.99
C THR A 40 -25.85 -3.22 4.13
N ALA A 41 -25.33 -4.34 4.64
CA ALA A 41 -26.13 -5.54 4.88
C ALA A 41 -27.25 -5.30 5.91
N GLN A 42 -26.97 -4.54 6.98
CA GLN A 42 -27.97 -4.13 7.96
C GLN A 42 -29.06 -3.24 7.33
N ALA A 43 -28.66 -2.20 6.60
CA ALA A 43 -29.60 -1.30 5.92
C ALA A 43 -30.49 -2.06 4.91
N HIS A 44 -29.93 -3.06 4.23
CA HIS A 44 -30.69 -3.93 3.33
C HIS A 44 -31.70 -4.81 4.09
N GLY A 45 -31.29 -5.42 5.22
CA GLY A 45 -32.22 -6.19 6.07
C GLY A 45 -33.35 -5.34 6.66
N GLU A 46 -33.05 -4.10 7.05
CA GLU A 46 -34.05 -3.13 7.49
C GLU A 46 -35.02 -2.79 6.37
N GLN A 47 -34.52 -2.51 5.16
CA GLN A 47 -35.35 -2.24 3.98
C GLN A 47 -36.31 -3.39 3.67
N GLN A 48 -35.82 -4.63 3.69
CA GLN A 48 -36.65 -5.82 3.50
C GLN A 48 -37.73 -5.94 4.57
N THR A 49 -37.37 -5.68 5.83
CA THR A 49 -38.31 -5.73 6.96
C THR A 49 -39.41 -4.68 6.81
N GLN A 50 -39.07 -3.44 6.46
CA GLN A 50 -40.07 -2.39 6.24
C GLN A 50 -40.96 -2.69 5.04
N ALA A 51 -40.39 -3.22 3.95
CA ALA A 51 -41.14 -3.62 2.76
C ALA A 51 -42.13 -4.75 3.06
N ALA A 52 -41.73 -5.74 3.87
CA ALA A 52 -42.60 -6.82 4.32
C ALA A 52 -43.77 -6.28 5.18
N GLN A 53 -43.49 -5.42 6.16
CA GLN A 53 -44.52 -4.79 6.99
C GLN A 53 -45.52 -3.98 6.17
N ARG A 54 -45.04 -3.25 5.16
CA ARG A 54 -45.90 -2.54 4.21
C ARG A 54 -46.80 -3.51 3.43
N ALA A 55 -46.24 -4.61 2.93
CA ALA A 55 -47.00 -5.61 2.18
C ALA A 55 -48.04 -6.34 3.04
N ASP A 56 -47.75 -6.57 4.33
CA ASP A 56 -48.72 -7.09 5.31
C ASP A 56 -49.85 -6.07 5.54
N ALA A 57 -49.52 -4.80 5.79
CA ALA A 57 -50.52 -3.74 5.98
C ALA A 57 -51.41 -3.51 4.73
N GLN A 58 -50.88 -3.75 3.53
CA GLN A 58 -51.66 -3.72 2.28
C GLN A 58 -52.62 -4.91 2.16
N ARG A 59 -52.20 -6.10 2.58
CA ARG A 59 -53.07 -7.29 2.62
C ARG A 59 -54.22 -7.10 3.61
N GLU A 60 -53.92 -6.64 4.81
CA GLU A 60 -54.94 -6.33 5.82
C GLU A 60 -55.96 -5.30 5.32
N LEU A 61 -55.51 -4.28 4.58
CA LEU A 61 -56.41 -3.30 3.95
C LEU A 61 -57.28 -3.94 2.86
N ALA A 62 -56.74 -4.85 2.05
CA ALA A 62 -57.50 -5.56 1.02
C ALA A 62 -58.58 -6.45 1.65
N ASP A 63 -58.25 -7.18 2.71
CA ASP A 63 -59.18 -8.02 3.46
C ASP A 63 -60.30 -7.17 4.08
N LEU A 64 -59.97 -6.00 4.63
CA LEU A 64 -60.96 -5.04 5.15
C LEU A 64 -61.94 -4.57 4.08
N LEU A 65 -61.45 -4.28 2.87
CA LEU A 65 -62.28 -3.83 1.75
C LEU A 65 -63.12 -4.97 1.14
N ALA A 66 -62.69 -6.22 1.30
CA ALA A 66 -63.43 -7.40 0.86
C ALA A 66 -64.67 -7.70 1.73
N GLU A 67 -64.73 -7.17 2.96
CA GLU A 67 -65.88 -7.28 3.88
C GLU A 67 -66.58 -5.93 4.16
N PRO A 68 -67.29 -5.33 3.17
CA PRO A 68 -67.87 -4.00 3.30
C PRO A 68 -68.88 -3.85 4.44
N ALA A 69 -69.56 -4.95 4.82
CA ALA A 69 -70.55 -4.97 5.90
C ALA A 69 -69.94 -4.72 7.29
N ALA A 70 -68.63 -4.92 7.45
CA ALA A 70 -67.89 -4.72 8.71
C ALA A 70 -67.00 -3.45 8.71
N LEU A 71 -67.03 -2.66 7.62
CA LEU A 71 -66.12 -1.54 7.44
C LEU A 71 -66.65 -0.27 8.12
N ALA A 72 -66.32 -0.09 9.40
CA ALA A 72 -66.53 1.19 10.07
C ALA A 72 -65.57 2.27 9.50
N PRO A 73 -66.04 3.50 9.21
CA PRO A 73 -65.21 4.58 8.67
C PRO A 73 -63.95 4.86 9.49
N GLU A 74 -64.04 4.80 10.82
CA GLU A 74 -62.89 4.99 11.72
C GLU A 74 -61.81 3.92 11.53
N ARG A 75 -62.21 2.66 11.35
CA ARG A 75 -61.27 1.53 11.16
C ARG A 75 -60.50 1.70 9.85
N TYR A 76 -61.20 2.09 8.78
CA TYR A 76 -60.58 2.40 7.49
C TYR A 76 -59.56 3.55 7.60
N LEU A 77 -59.94 4.66 8.24
CA LEU A 77 -59.05 5.82 8.39
C LEU A 77 -57.79 5.49 9.21
N ARG A 78 -57.92 4.71 10.30
CA ARG A 78 -56.77 4.21 11.06
C ARG A 78 -55.83 3.37 10.20
N HIS A 79 -56.38 2.47 9.39
CA HIS A 79 -55.57 1.61 8.51
C HIS A 79 -54.84 2.42 7.43
N ARG A 80 -55.52 3.41 6.84
CA ARG A 80 -54.92 4.30 5.85
C ARG A 80 -53.77 5.12 6.45
N HIS A 81 -53.93 5.59 7.69
CA HIS A 81 -52.86 6.29 8.40
C HIS A 81 -51.67 5.36 8.72
N HIS A 82 -51.95 4.14 9.15
CA HIS A 82 -50.91 3.13 9.36
C HIS A 82 -50.14 2.82 8.07
N LEU A 83 -50.85 2.60 6.95
CA LEU A 83 -50.22 2.34 5.66
C LEU A 83 -49.32 3.50 5.21
N LYS A 84 -49.77 4.75 5.39
CA LYS A 84 -48.95 5.94 5.13
C LYS A 84 -47.66 5.94 5.95
N THR A 85 -47.75 5.55 7.23
CA THR A 85 -46.57 5.43 8.11
C THR A 85 -45.61 4.35 7.61
N CYS A 86 -46.13 3.22 7.13
CA CYS A 86 -45.32 2.16 6.52
C CYS A 86 -44.64 2.63 5.22
N ASP A 87 -45.36 3.38 4.37
CA ASP A 87 -44.80 3.98 3.16
C ASP A 87 -43.62 4.92 3.49
N GLU A 88 -43.79 5.79 4.49
CA GLU A 88 -42.74 6.71 4.96
C GLU A 88 -41.50 5.95 5.49
N ARG A 89 -41.71 4.86 6.23
CA ARG A 89 -40.61 4.00 6.73
C ARG A 89 -39.87 3.28 5.62
N VAL A 90 -40.59 2.76 4.61
CA VAL A 90 -39.97 2.15 3.43
C VAL A 90 -39.13 3.17 2.67
N GLN A 91 -39.68 4.36 2.43
CA GLN A 91 -38.94 5.43 1.75
C GLN A 91 -37.67 5.84 2.51
N ALA A 92 -37.74 5.92 3.84
CA ALA A 92 -36.58 6.20 4.68
C ALA A 92 -35.54 5.06 4.61
N ALA A 93 -35.97 3.80 4.64
CA ALA A 93 -35.09 2.64 4.54
C ALA A 93 -34.43 2.51 3.16
N ASP A 94 -35.17 2.76 2.07
CA ASP A 94 -34.62 2.82 0.71
C ASP A 94 -33.55 3.92 0.58
N SER A 95 -33.81 5.08 1.18
CA SER A 95 -32.85 6.20 1.20
C SER A 95 -31.59 5.85 2.01
N ALA A 96 -31.76 5.19 3.16
CA ALA A 96 -30.65 4.72 3.99
C ALA A 96 -29.80 3.65 3.28
N LEU A 97 -30.44 2.69 2.61
CA LEU A 97 -29.76 1.67 1.81
C LEU A 97 -28.97 2.30 0.66
N SER A 98 -29.59 3.22 -0.09
CA SER A 98 -28.91 3.94 -1.18
C SER A 98 -27.67 4.70 -0.67
N ALA A 99 -27.79 5.41 0.45
CA ALA A 99 -26.65 6.09 1.08
C ALA A 99 -25.55 5.11 1.54
N ALA A 100 -25.93 3.96 2.13
CA ALA A 100 -24.98 2.94 2.55
C ALA A 100 -24.22 2.32 1.36
N VAL A 101 -24.91 2.04 0.25
CA VAL A 101 -24.30 1.52 -0.99
C VAL A 101 -23.33 2.53 -1.60
N LEU A 102 -23.70 3.81 -1.68
CA LEU A 102 -22.80 4.87 -2.17
C LEU A 102 -21.54 4.98 -1.31
N LYS A 103 -21.71 4.91 0.01
CA LYS A 103 -20.58 4.96 0.95
C LYS A 103 -19.68 3.73 0.82
N GLU A 104 -20.25 2.54 0.62
CA GLU A 104 -19.47 1.32 0.34
C GLU A 104 -18.64 1.44 -0.94
N GLN A 105 -19.21 2.01 -2.01
CA GLN A 105 -18.49 2.28 -3.26
C GLN A 105 -17.33 3.26 -3.04
N ASP A 106 -17.53 4.34 -2.27
CA ASP A 106 -16.46 5.27 -1.91
C ASP A 106 -15.35 4.57 -1.10
N CYS A 107 -15.69 3.77 -0.10
CA CYS A 107 -14.71 2.97 0.67
C CYS A 107 -13.91 2.01 -0.24
N ARG A 108 -14.56 1.35 -1.21
CA ARG A 108 -13.87 0.51 -2.21
C ARG A 108 -12.91 1.30 -3.08
N SER A 109 -13.32 2.50 -3.52
CA SER A 109 -12.47 3.40 -4.32
C SER A 109 -11.22 3.82 -3.54
N ARG A 110 -11.40 4.22 -2.27
CA ARG A 110 -10.30 4.59 -1.37
C ARG A 110 -9.36 3.42 -1.10
N LEU A 111 -9.88 2.21 -0.90
CA LEU A 111 -9.07 1.01 -0.76
C LEU A 111 -8.22 0.77 -2.03
N GLY A 112 -8.82 0.89 -3.22
CA GLY A 112 -8.10 0.76 -4.48
C GLY A 112 -7.02 1.83 -4.67
N ALA A 113 -7.26 3.06 -4.21
CA ALA A 113 -6.26 4.12 -4.20
C ALA A 113 -5.08 3.81 -3.26
N ALA A 114 -5.35 3.33 -2.04
CA ALA A 114 -4.32 2.93 -1.08
C ALA A 114 -3.46 1.77 -1.61
N GLN A 115 -4.07 0.77 -2.28
CA GLN A 115 -3.35 -0.33 -2.92
C GLN A 115 -2.39 0.17 -4.00
N ARG A 116 -2.85 1.06 -4.88
CA ARG A 116 -2.00 1.66 -5.92
C ARG A 116 -0.85 2.46 -5.33
N GLN A 117 -1.12 3.22 -4.27
CA GLN A 117 -0.10 4.00 -3.57
C GLN A 117 0.97 3.09 -2.94
N LEU A 118 0.58 2.01 -2.27
CA LEU A 118 1.52 1.04 -1.71
C LEU A 118 2.38 0.39 -2.81
N ALA A 119 1.76 -0.07 -3.90
CA ALA A 119 2.48 -0.66 -5.03
C ALA A 119 3.50 0.31 -5.64
N ALA A 120 3.14 1.60 -5.77
CA ALA A 120 4.05 2.63 -6.26
C ALA A 120 5.24 2.86 -5.30
N LEU A 121 5.00 2.83 -3.99
CA LEU A 121 6.06 2.94 -2.97
C LEU A 121 6.99 1.72 -2.99
N ASP A 122 6.43 0.51 -3.12
CA ASP A 122 7.20 -0.74 -3.22
C ASP A 122 8.13 -0.71 -4.45
N ALA A 123 7.60 -0.31 -5.61
CA ALA A 123 8.38 -0.15 -6.83
C ALA A 123 9.48 0.91 -6.67
N SER A 124 9.18 2.05 -6.06
CA SER A 124 10.14 3.11 -5.80
C SER A 124 11.26 2.65 -4.84
N LEU A 125 10.90 1.91 -3.79
CA LEU A 125 11.83 1.39 -2.80
C LEU A 125 12.74 0.33 -3.40
N ALA A 126 12.19 -0.59 -4.21
CA ALA A 126 12.98 -1.57 -4.95
C ALA A 126 13.98 -0.89 -5.91
N ALA A 127 13.56 0.16 -6.62
CA ALA A 127 14.44 0.94 -7.48
C ALA A 127 15.57 1.63 -6.69
N CYS A 128 15.25 2.25 -5.55
CA CYS A 128 16.26 2.85 -4.68
C CYS A 128 17.25 1.83 -4.13
N ARG A 129 16.80 0.62 -3.74
CA ARG A 129 17.69 -0.45 -3.29
C ARG A 129 18.66 -0.88 -4.39
N LYS A 130 18.17 -1.06 -5.62
CA LYS A 130 19.03 -1.39 -6.78
C LYS A 130 20.07 -0.30 -7.05
N LEU A 131 19.67 0.96 -7.01
CA LEU A 131 20.59 2.09 -7.21
C LEU A 131 21.63 2.19 -6.10
N TYR A 132 21.22 1.99 -4.85
CA TYR A 132 22.13 1.97 -3.70
C TYR A 132 23.15 0.83 -3.80
N GLN A 133 22.70 -0.39 -4.17
CA GLN A 133 23.60 -1.52 -4.40
C GLN A 133 24.62 -1.22 -5.49
N LYS A 134 24.18 -0.68 -6.63
CA LYS A 134 25.08 -0.28 -7.72
C LYS A 134 26.15 0.73 -7.26
N GLN A 135 25.80 1.64 -6.35
CA GLN A 135 26.78 2.59 -5.78
C GLN A 135 27.79 1.91 -4.85
N LEU A 136 27.38 0.86 -4.12
CA LEU A 136 28.29 0.04 -3.32
C LEU A 136 29.23 -0.77 -4.20
N ASP A 137 28.73 -1.41 -5.25
CA ASP A 137 29.55 -2.20 -6.17
C ASP A 137 30.59 -1.33 -6.88
N GLN A 138 30.20 -0.10 -7.29
CA GLN A 138 31.12 0.89 -7.86
C GLN A 138 32.20 1.36 -6.88
N LEU A 139 31.90 1.37 -5.59
CA LEU A 139 32.88 1.71 -4.56
C LEU A 139 33.87 0.57 -4.37
N ALA A 140 33.36 -0.65 -4.20
CA ALA A 140 34.19 -1.85 -4.06
C ALA A 140 35.15 -2.01 -5.25
N ALA A 141 34.65 -1.85 -6.48
CA ALA A 141 35.48 -1.92 -7.68
C ALA A 141 36.57 -0.84 -7.76
N ARG A 142 36.33 0.35 -7.19
CA ARG A 142 37.35 1.42 -7.12
C ARG A 142 38.39 1.13 -6.05
N GLU A 143 37.96 0.60 -4.90
CA GLU A 143 38.86 0.22 -3.82
C GLU A 143 39.77 -0.95 -4.25
N GLU A 144 39.22 -1.93 -4.97
CA GLU A 144 39.97 -3.04 -5.57
C GLU A 144 40.97 -2.54 -6.62
N ALA A 145 40.55 -1.66 -7.54
CA ALA A 145 41.46 -1.07 -8.53
C ALA A 145 42.62 -0.29 -7.89
N LEU A 146 42.35 0.50 -6.83
CA LEU A 146 43.41 1.21 -6.10
C LEU A 146 44.38 0.23 -5.41
N ALA A 147 43.87 -0.85 -4.81
CA ALA A 147 44.70 -1.87 -4.19
C ALA A 147 45.57 -2.62 -5.22
N ASP A 148 45.03 -2.91 -6.40
CA ASP A 148 45.74 -3.55 -7.51
C ASP A 148 46.83 -2.62 -8.08
N ASP A 149 46.54 -1.33 -8.25
CA ASP A 149 47.52 -0.32 -8.68
C ASP A 149 48.68 -0.20 -7.67
N GLU A 150 48.38 -0.10 -6.37
CA GLU A 150 49.39 -0.07 -5.30
C GLU A 150 50.24 -1.35 -5.27
N ALA A 151 49.62 -2.53 -5.45
CA ALA A 151 50.35 -3.79 -5.54
C ALA A 151 51.27 -3.84 -6.78
N GLY A 152 50.81 -3.30 -7.91
CA GLY A 152 51.59 -3.15 -9.14
C GLY A 152 52.80 -2.24 -8.96
N GLU A 153 52.63 -1.09 -8.33
CA GLU A 153 53.73 -0.16 -8.02
C GLU A 153 54.77 -0.79 -7.08
N VAL A 154 54.34 -1.51 -6.05
CA VAL A 154 55.24 -2.20 -5.12
C VAL A 154 56.00 -3.33 -5.83
N ALA A 155 55.34 -4.09 -6.71
CA ALA A 155 55.99 -5.13 -7.51
C ALA A 155 57.02 -4.55 -8.49
N ALA A 156 56.69 -3.43 -9.15
CA ALA A 156 57.60 -2.71 -10.04
C ALA A 156 58.82 -2.17 -9.27
N ALA A 157 58.61 -1.58 -8.08
CA ALA A 157 59.69 -1.08 -7.23
C ALA A 157 60.63 -2.21 -6.76
N ARG A 158 60.09 -3.39 -6.41
CA ARG A 158 60.91 -4.57 -6.06
C ARG A 158 61.76 -5.04 -7.23
N ARG A 159 61.19 -5.13 -8.44
CA ARG A 159 61.93 -5.51 -9.66
C ARG A 159 63.05 -4.51 -9.96
N HIS A 160 62.77 -3.20 -9.88
CA HIS A 160 63.77 -2.17 -10.09
C HIS A 160 64.93 -2.25 -9.08
N ARG A 161 64.64 -2.49 -7.80
CA ARG A 161 65.69 -2.67 -6.77
C ARG A 161 66.52 -3.93 -7.02
N ALA A 162 65.90 -5.04 -7.42
CA ALA A 162 66.63 -6.26 -7.75
C ALA A 162 67.55 -6.07 -8.97
N MET A 163 67.07 -5.37 -10.00
CA MET A 163 67.88 -5.03 -11.18
C MET A 163 69.04 -4.08 -10.86
N ALA A 164 68.81 -3.08 -9.99
CA ALA A 164 69.87 -2.17 -9.54
C ALA A 164 70.93 -2.90 -8.70
N ALA A 165 70.53 -3.83 -7.83
CA ALA A 165 71.45 -4.64 -7.05
C ALA A 165 72.28 -5.60 -7.92
N ALA A 166 71.67 -6.22 -8.94
CA ALA A 166 72.39 -7.08 -9.89
C ALA A 166 73.43 -6.28 -10.68
N ARG A 167 73.09 -5.08 -11.18
CA ARG A 167 74.05 -4.20 -11.85
C ARG A 167 75.21 -3.78 -10.94
N ALA A 168 74.94 -3.44 -9.69
CA ALA A 168 75.98 -3.09 -8.73
C ALA A 168 76.92 -4.27 -8.40
N GLN A 169 76.42 -5.51 -8.46
CA GLN A 169 77.24 -6.72 -8.31
C GLN A 169 78.12 -6.97 -9.53
N ASP A 170 77.58 -6.79 -10.74
CA ASP A 170 78.35 -6.90 -11.99
C ASP A 170 79.46 -5.84 -12.07
N ASP A 171 79.14 -4.59 -11.71
CA ASP A 171 80.12 -3.49 -11.65
C ASP A 171 81.22 -3.77 -10.60
N ALA A 172 80.87 -4.34 -9.46
CA ALA A 172 81.83 -4.74 -8.43
C ALA A 172 82.71 -5.93 -8.84
N ALA A 173 82.16 -6.88 -9.59
CA ALA A 173 82.91 -8.02 -10.13
C ALA A 173 83.91 -7.57 -11.21
N GLN A 174 83.50 -6.67 -12.11
CA GLN A 174 84.39 -6.10 -13.13
C GLN A 174 85.51 -5.23 -12.54
N ALA A 175 85.25 -4.53 -11.44
CA ALA A 175 86.28 -3.79 -10.70
C ALA A 175 87.33 -4.70 -10.02
N PHE A 176 86.97 -5.96 -9.73
CA PHE A 176 87.86 -6.94 -9.11
C PHE A 176 88.72 -7.71 -10.12
N GLU A 177 88.26 -7.88 -11.37
CA GLU A 177 89.03 -8.51 -12.46
C GLU A 177 90.02 -7.56 -13.16
N GLY A 178 89.96 -6.25 -12.87
CA GLY A 178 90.84 -5.22 -13.43
C GLY A 178 92.10 -4.88 -12.61
N VAL A 179 92.40 -5.65 -11.56
CA VAL A 179 93.62 -5.54 -10.72
C VAL A 179 94.53 -6.74 -10.97
#